data_AF-A0A126Z7J5-F1
#
_entry.id   AF-A0A126Z7J5-F1
#
_cell.length_a   1.000
_cell.length_b   1.000
_cell.length_c   1.000
_cell.angle_alpha   90.00
_cell.angle_beta   90.00
_cell.angle_gamma   90.00
#
_symmetry.space_group_name_H-M   'P 1'
#
loop_
_entity.id
_entity.type
_entity.pdbx_description
1 polymer ?
#
loop_
_entity_poly.entity_id
_entity_poly.type
_entity_poly.pdbx_seq_one_letter_code
_entity_poly.pdbx_strand_id
1 'polypeptide(L)' 'MIDGGGRDGRCQTIEGIDMPLREAAREMRDVYANEIARAVHAGQEPDPFAVVSWAKYEAEATSGEPPRT' A
#
# COMPACT_ATOMS: atom_id res chain seq x y z
N MET A 1 37.75 -25.24 -18.01
CA MET A 1 36.57 -24.61 -18.63
C MET A 1 35.36 -25.10 -17.87
N ILE A 2 34.86 -24.30 -16.93
CA ILE A 2 33.62 -24.58 -16.20
C ILE A 2 32.69 -23.45 -16.62
N ASP A 3 31.86 -23.71 -17.61
CA ASP A 3 30.84 -22.79 -18.11
C ASP A 3 29.47 -23.32 -17.66
N GLY A 4 28.53 -22.40 -17.41
CA GLY A 4 27.15 -22.73 -17.06
C GLY A 4 26.81 -22.58 -15.58
N GLY A 5 27.26 -21.50 -14.94
CA GLY A 5 26.72 -21.06 -13.66
C GLY A 5 25.21 -20.81 -13.79
N GLY A 6 24.43 -21.67 -13.12
CA GLY A 6 23.03 -21.39 -12.84
C GLY A 6 22.89 -20.18 -11.92
N ARG A 7 21.89 -19.34 -12.21
CA ARG A 7 20.93 -18.85 -11.22
C ARG A 7 19.91 -17.99 -11.95
N ASP A 8 18.69 -18.51 -11.97
CA ASP A 8 17.42 -17.80 -11.92
C ASP A 8 17.57 -16.31 -11.63
N GLY A 9 16.99 -15.47 -12.50
CA GLY A 9 16.79 -14.04 -12.29
C GLY A 9 15.82 -13.72 -11.15
N ARG A 10 15.97 -14.38 -10.01
CA ARG A 10 15.42 -13.93 -8.74
C ARG A 10 16.33 -12.83 -8.23
N CYS A 11 15.97 -11.59 -8.53
CA CYS A 11 16.31 -10.47 -7.67
C CYS A 11 15.84 -10.87 -6.26
N GLN A 12 16.78 -11.33 -5.44
CA GLN A 12 16.57 -11.62 -4.04
C GLN A 12 16.46 -10.25 -3.35
N THR A 13 15.24 -9.79 -3.15
CA THR A 13 14.94 -8.66 -2.25
C THR A 13 15.44 -9.06 -0.86
N ILE A 14 16.39 -8.31 -0.32
CA ILE A 14 16.72 -8.37 1.11
C ILE A 14 15.42 -8.05 1.85
N GLU A 15 14.95 -9.00 2.66
CA GLU A 15 13.70 -8.92 3.42
C GLU A 15 13.63 -7.58 4.18
N GLY A 16 12.90 -6.60 3.65
CA GLY A 16 12.62 -5.33 4.33
C GLY A 16 12.83 -4.03 3.55
N ILE A 17 13.44 -4.01 2.36
CA ILE A 17 13.68 -2.75 1.62
C ILE A 17 13.38 -2.93 0.13
N ASP A 18 12.11 -2.89 -0.24
CA ASP A 18 11.53 -2.27 -1.47
C ASP A 18 10.08 -2.79 -1.61
N MET A 19 9.17 -2.32 -0.75
CA MET A 19 7.74 -2.50 -1.05
C MET A 19 7.39 -1.52 -2.16
N PRO A 20 6.79 -1.98 -3.29
CA PRO A 20 6.30 -1.09 -4.33
C PRO A 20 5.46 0.04 -3.74
N LEU A 21 5.71 1.28 -4.18
CA LEU A 21 5.02 2.47 -3.66
C LEU A 21 3.49 2.31 -3.62
N ARG A 22 2.94 1.63 -4.63
CA ARG A 22 1.52 1.34 -4.73
C ARG A 22 1.01 0.38 -3.66
N GLU A 23 1.80 -0.64 -3.32
CA GLU A 23 1.46 -1.57 -2.23
C GLU A 23 1.58 -0.88 -0.89
N ALA A 24 2.62 -0.07 -0.68
CA ALA A 24 2.76 0.75 0.52
C ALA A 24 1.58 1.73 0.69
N ALA A 25 1.12 2.35 -0.40
CA ALA A 25 -0.06 3.21 -0.37
C ALA A 25 -1.34 2.44 0.00
N ARG A 26 -1.52 1.20 -0.48
CA ARG A 26 -2.67 0.36 -0.11
C ARG A 26 -2.65 0.01 1.38
N GLU A 27 -1.51 -0.40 1.90
CA GLU A 27 -1.35 -0.72 3.32
C GLU A 27 -1.68 0.51 4.19
N MET A 28 -1.14 1.68 3.83
CA MET A 28 -1.43 2.92 4.56
C MET A 28 -2.91 3.32 4.46
N ARG A 29 -3.51 3.21 3.26
CA ARG A 29 -4.96 3.43 3.07
C ARG A 29 -5.77 2.55 4.02
N ASP A 30 -5.43 1.26 4.12
CA ASP A 30 -6.18 0.30 4.92
C ASP A 30 -6.03 0.56 6.43
N VAL A 31 -4.87 1.03 6.89
CA VAL A 31 -4.66 1.50 8.27
C VAL A 31 -5.62 2.65 8.60
N TYR A 32 -5.66 3.70 7.78
CA TYR A 32 -6.55 4.83 8.03
C TYR A 32 -8.02 4.46 7.86
N ALA A 33 -8.36 3.56 6.92
CA ALA A 33 -9.71 3.05 6.77
C ALA A 33 -10.20 2.34 8.05
N ASN A 34 -9.34 1.53 8.68
CA ASN A 34 -9.64 0.87 9.94
C ASN A 34 -9.80 1.85 11.11
N GLU A 35 -8.98 2.90 11.15
CA GLU A 35 -9.10 3.95 12.17
C GLU A 35 -10.43 4.69 12.04
N ILE A 36 -10.79 5.10 10.82
CA ILE A 36 -12.07 5.76 10.52
C ILE A 36 -13.23 4.82 10.89
N ALA A 37 -13.17 3.55 10.47
CA ALA A 37 -14.20 2.56 10.77
C ALA A 37 -14.37 2.37 12.29
N ARG A 38 -13.26 2.33 13.05
CA ARG A 38 -13.30 2.22 14.51
C ARG A 38 -14.00 3.42 15.15
N ALA A 39 -13.72 4.65 14.70
CA ALA A 39 -14.37 5.86 15.21
C ALA A 39 -15.88 5.84 14.91
N VAL A 40 -16.26 5.54 13.66
CA VAL A 40 -17.67 5.41 13.25
C VAL A 40 -18.40 4.35 14.09
N HIS A 41 -17.78 3.19 14.28
CA HIS A 41 -18.37 2.09 15.05
C HIS A 41 -18.51 2.41 16.54
N ALA A 42 -17.66 3.30 17.07
CA ALA A 42 -17.78 3.84 18.43
C ALA A 42 -18.79 4.99 18.54
N GLY A 43 -19.45 5.39 17.44
CA GLY A 43 -20.34 6.55 17.40
C GLY A 43 -19.60 7.89 17.55
N GLN A 44 -18.29 7.91 17.26
CA GLN A 44 -17.43 9.07 17.34
C GLN A 44 -17.20 9.67 15.95
N GLU A 45 -16.92 10.97 15.90
CA GLU A 45 -16.47 11.61 14.67
C GLU A 45 -15.04 11.12 14.34
N PRO A 46 -14.78 10.63 13.12
CA PRO A 46 -13.44 10.26 12.69
C PRO A 46 -12.48 11.45 12.72
N ASP A 47 -11.22 11.20 13.04
CA ASP A 47 -10.19 12.21 13.01
C ASP A 47 -10.05 12.80 11.57
N PRO A 48 -10.13 14.13 11.38
CA PRO A 48 -10.06 14.75 10.06
C PRO A 48 -8.73 14.46 9.34
N PHE A 49 -7.63 14.30 10.06
CA PHE A 49 -6.34 13.95 9.48
C PHE A 49 -6.33 12.49 9.00
N ALA A 50 -6.99 11.57 9.71
CA ALA A 50 -7.17 10.19 9.22
C ALA A 50 -7.97 10.16 7.91
N VAL A 51 -9.04 10.95 7.79
CA VAL A 51 -9.84 11.06 6.55
C VAL A 51 -9.02 11.62 5.38
N VAL A 52 -8.28 12.71 5.60
CA VAL A 52 -7.42 13.30 4.56
C VAL A 52 -6.30 12.33 4.15
N SER A 53 -5.70 11.64 5.12
CA SER A 53 -4.64 10.67 4.86
C SER A 53 -5.16 9.46 4.07
N TRP A 54 -6.33 8.94 4.44
CA TRP A 54 -7.00 7.89 3.67
C TRP A 54 -7.19 8.29 2.20
N ALA A 55 -7.72 9.49 1.94
CA ALA A 55 -7.98 9.96 0.59
C ALA A 55 -6.68 10.12 -0.23
N LYS A 56 -5.61 10.61 0.40
CA LYS A 56 -4.29 10.69 -0.24
C LYS A 56 -3.79 9.31 -0.69
N TYR A 57 -3.78 8.35 0.23
CA TYR A 57 -3.27 7.01 -0.05
C TYR A 57 -4.18 6.21 -1.00
N GLU A 58 -5.48 6.48 -1.00
CA GLU A 58 -6.42 5.93 -1.98
C GLU A 58 -6.13 6.42 -3.40
N ALA A 59 -5.83 7.71 -3.58
CA ALA A 59 -5.38 8.26 -4.86
C ALA A 59 -4.02 7.68 -5.29
N GLU A 60 -3.07 7.52 -4.38
CA GLU A 60 -1.76 6.91 -4.67
C GLU A 60 -1.88 5.40 -5.01
N ALA A 61 -2.77 4.68 -4.33
CA ALA A 61 -3.04 3.26 -4.58
C ALA A 61 -3.74 2.99 -5.92
N THR A 62 -4.45 3.98 -6.46
CA THR A 62 -5.21 3.90 -7.72
C THR A 62 -4.51 4.57 -8.89
N SER A 63 -3.49 5.41 -8.65
CA SER A 63 -2.70 6.05 -9.68
C SER A 63 -2.08 5.00 -10.63
N GLY A 64 -2.51 5.01 -11.89
CA GLY A 64 -2.09 4.05 -12.92
C GLY A 64 -3.08 2.92 -13.21
N GLU A 65 -4.19 2.83 -12.48
CA GLU A 65 -5.31 1.96 -12.86
C GLU A 65 -6.22 2.74 -13.83
N PRO A 66 -6.51 2.24 -15.05
CA PRO A 66 -7.50 2.88 -15.90
C PRO A 66 -8.83 2.92 -15.14
N PRO A 67 -9.63 4.00 -15.28
CA PRO A 67 -10.94 4.05 -14.66
C PRO A 67 -11.73 2.82 -15.11
N ARG A 68 -12.17 2.00 -14.15
CA ARG A 68 -13.08 0.90 -14.45
C ARG A 68 -14.42 1.54 -14.82
N THR A 69 -14.69 1.60 -16.12
CA THR A 69 -15.98 1.99 -16.73
C THR A 69 -17.02 0.91 -16.54
#